data_AF-A0A1H4CGL9-F1
#
_entry.id   AF-A0A1H4CGL9-F1
#
_cell.length_a   1.000
_cell.length_b   1.000
_cell.length_c   1.000
_cell.angle_alpha   90.00
_cell.angle_beta   90.00
_cell.angle_gamma   90.00
#
_symmetry.space_group_name_H-M   'P 1'
#
loop_
_entity.id
_entity.type
_entity.pdbx_description
1 polymer ?
#
loop_
_entity_poly.entity_id
_entity_poly.type
_entity_poly.pdbx_seq_one_letter_code
_entity_poly.pdbx_strand_id
1 'polypeptide(L)'
;MGFRHGPKSIINDETFVVVFVSGNAYTRQYDLDLIEEIHEDAGSHKLVAVTYNGPGDLAHRCDQLIDFKGAPVPEIFKVFNYMLVGQIFGLFDSVACGVTPDNPRPDGTVNRVVKGVTLHPYSK
;
A
#
# COMPACT_ATOMS: atom_id res chain seq x y z
N MET A 1 -5.58 13.34 -5.92
CA MET A 1 -7.03 13.62 -5.85
C MET A 1 -7.86 12.42 -5.39
N GLY A 2 -7.70 11.20 -5.93
CA GLY A 2 -8.58 10.04 -5.63
C GLY A 2 -8.93 9.78 -4.16
N PHE A 3 -7.93 9.62 -3.27
CA PHE A 3 -8.18 9.25 -1.86
C PHE A 3 -8.99 10.30 -1.06
N ARG A 4 -8.87 11.58 -1.43
CA ARG A 4 -9.53 12.71 -0.73
C ARG A 4 -11.04 12.76 -0.96
N HIS A 5 -11.56 12.13 -2.01
CA HIS A 5 -12.97 12.25 -2.41
C HIS A 5 -13.87 11.20 -1.76
N GLY A 6 -13.72 11.02 -0.45
CA GLY A 6 -14.49 10.03 0.33
C GLY A 6 -13.63 8.92 0.94
N PRO A 7 -12.75 8.23 0.19
CA PRO A 7 -12.00 7.08 0.72
C PRO A 7 -11.16 7.36 1.98
N LYS A 8 -10.70 8.61 2.17
CA LYS A 8 -9.96 9.05 3.37
C LYS A 8 -10.74 8.78 4.67
N SER A 9 -12.07 8.71 4.64
CA SER A 9 -12.89 8.44 5.83
C SER A 9 -12.66 7.09 6.49
N ILE A 10 -11.91 6.18 5.86
CA ILE A 10 -11.52 4.89 6.44
C ILE A 10 -10.46 5.04 7.56
N ILE A 11 -9.73 6.17 7.61
CA ILE A 11 -8.64 6.36 8.57
C ILE A 11 -9.19 6.52 9.99
N ASN A 12 -8.67 5.70 10.89
CA ASN A 12 -8.86 5.74 12.33
C ASN A 12 -7.56 5.37 13.06
N ASP A 13 -7.58 5.36 14.39
CA ASP A 13 -6.42 5.07 15.26
C ASP A 13 -5.74 3.71 15.01
N GLU A 14 -6.44 2.74 14.43
CA GLU A 14 -5.94 1.40 14.13
C GLU A 14 -5.57 1.23 12.65
N THR A 15 -5.61 2.32 11.88
CA THR A 15 -5.32 2.29 10.44
C THR A 15 -3.83 2.40 10.17
N PHE A 16 -3.33 1.52 9.31
CA PHE A 16 -1.99 1.58 8.73
C PHE A 16 -2.06 2.03 7.27
N VAL A 17 -1.43 3.17 6.96
CA VAL A 17 -1.41 3.79 5.64
C VAL A 17 -0.02 3.63 5.03
N VAL A 18 0.03 3.13 3.80
CA VAL A 18 1.28 3.05 3.02
C VAL A 18 1.14 3.89 1.76
N VAL A 19 2.08 4.80 1.53
CA VAL A 19 2.14 5.63 0.31
C VAL A 19 3.39 5.26 -0.50
N PHE A 20 3.17 4.74 -1.70
CA PHE A 20 4.20 4.50 -2.70
C PHE A 20 4.48 5.78 -3.47
N VAL A 21 5.54 6.50 -3.10
CA VAL A 21 5.79 7.85 -3.59
C VAL A 21 6.33 7.80 -5.01
N SER A 22 5.79 8.63 -5.89
CA SER A 22 6.29 8.74 -7.25
C SER A 22 7.70 9.32 -7.27
N GLY A 23 8.52 8.84 -8.20
CA GLY A 23 9.79 9.53 -8.52
C GLY A 23 9.69 10.51 -9.66
N ASN A 24 8.52 10.67 -10.30
CA ASN A 24 8.28 11.79 -11.20
C ASN A 24 8.18 13.08 -10.39
N ALA A 25 9.01 14.08 -10.70
CA ALA A 25 9.08 15.31 -9.91
C ALA A 25 7.77 16.13 -9.84
N TYR A 26 6.94 16.06 -10.88
CA TYR A 26 5.64 16.72 -10.90
C TYR A 26 4.61 15.94 -10.07
N THR A 27 4.46 14.64 -10.34
CA THR A 27 3.50 13.79 -9.60
C THR A 27 3.81 13.73 -8.11
N ARG A 28 5.11 13.70 -7.76
CA ARG A 28 5.58 13.65 -6.37
C ARG A 28 5.04 14.79 -5.51
N GLN A 29 4.82 15.98 -6.07
CA GLN A 29 4.27 17.11 -5.30
C GLN A 29 2.90 16.75 -4.70
N TYR A 30 2.04 16.10 -5.47
CA TYR A 30 0.72 15.66 -5.02
C TYR A 30 0.78 14.55 -3.96
N ASP A 31 1.79 13.68 -4.04
CA ASP A 31 2.02 12.64 -3.03
C ASP A 31 2.49 13.26 -1.71
N LEU A 32 3.41 14.24 -1.77
CA LEU A 32 3.89 14.97 -0.60
C LEU A 32 2.76 15.74 0.10
N ASP A 33 1.91 16.42 -0.67
CA ASP A 33 0.73 17.10 -0.12
C ASP A 33 -0.22 16.12 0.58
N LEU A 34 -0.38 14.89 0.05
CA LEU A 34 -1.22 13.86 0.67
C LEU A 34 -0.59 13.29 1.94
N ILE A 35 0.72 13.05 1.91
CA ILE A 35 1.48 12.53 3.05
C ILE A 35 1.43 13.53 4.20
N GLU A 36 1.68 14.82 3.92
CA GLU A 36 1.57 15.89 4.93
C GLU A 36 0.18 15.91 5.55
N GLU A 37 -0.86 15.93 4.72
CA GLU A 37 -2.25 15.99 5.20
C GLU A 37 -2.62 14.79 6.09
N ILE A 38 -2.19 13.57 5.75
CA ILE A 38 -2.44 12.39 6.57
C ILE A 38 -1.57 12.42 7.83
N HIS A 39 -0.35 12.94 7.77
CA HIS A 39 0.53 13.04 8.92
C HIS A 39 0.03 14.04 9.96
N GLU A 40 -0.60 15.14 9.52
CA GLU A 40 -1.16 16.18 10.37
C GLU A 40 -2.55 15.83 10.93
N ASP A 41 -3.25 14.83 10.37
CA ASP A 41 -4.54 14.38 10.89
C ASP A 41 -4.40 13.93 12.36
N ALA A 42 -5.37 14.30 13.19
CA ALA A 42 -5.39 13.88 14.59
C ALA A 42 -5.65 12.37 14.71
N GLY A 43 -4.94 11.70 15.61
CA GLY A 43 -5.08 10.29 15.88
C GLY A 43 -3.75 9.61 16.14
N SER A 44 -3.78 8.28 16.10
CA SER A 44 -2.62 7.41 16.31
C SER A 44 -2.36 6.43 15.16
N HIS A 45 -3.03 6.64 14.02
CA HIS A 45 -2.77 5.91 12.77
C HIS A 45 -1.30 5.98 12.41
N LYS A 46 -0.86 5.00 11.62
CA LYS A 46 0.54 4.87 11.21
C LYS A 46 0.68 5.12 9.73
N LEU A 47 1.61 6.00 9.37
CA LEU A 47 1.89 6.38 7.99
C LEU A 47 3.30 5.97 7.59
N VAL A 48 3.39 5.17 6.52
CA VAL A 48 4.67 4.75 5.93
C VAL A 48 4.80 5.28 4.53
N ALA A 49 5.91 5.98 4.26
CA ALA A 49 6.28 6.39 2.92
C ALA A 49 7.32 5.43 2.33
N VAL A 50 7.12 5.02 1.08
CA VAL A 50 8.03 4.14 0.33
C VAL A 50 8.56 4.90 -0.88
N THR A 51 9.87 5.02 -1.03
CA THR A 51 10.51 5.93 -1.99
C THR A 51 11.81 5.38 -2.57
N TYR A 52 12.24 6.00 -3.67
CA TYR A 52 13.57 5.85 -4.29
C TYR A 52 14.41 7.13 -4.22
N ASN A 53 13.81 8.23 -3.74
CA ASN A 53 14.39 9.58 -3.80
C ASN A 53 15.04 10.00 -2.48
N GLY A 54 15.31 9.05 -1.58
CA GLY A 54 15.86 9.34 -0.26
C GLY A 54 14.87 9.98 0.70
N PRO A 55 15.33 10.28 1.93
CA PRO A 55 14.51 10.84 2.99
C PRO A 55 14.07 12.28 2.73
N GLY A 56 14.93 13.14 2.15
CA GLY A 56 14.62 14.52 1.72
C GLY A 56 13.41 15.17 2.41
N ASP A 57 12.38 15.48 1.61
CA ASP A 57 11.13 16.10 2.06
C ASP A 57 10.22 15.19 2.90
N LEU A 58 10.54 13.89 3.04
CA LEU A 58 9.73 12.90 3.77
C LEU A 58 10.22 12.64 5.21
N ALA A 59 11.44 13.08 5.56
CA ALA A 59 12.13 12.68 6.80
C ALA A 59 11.35 12.93 8.10
N HIS A 60 10.39 13.87 8.08
CA HIS A 60 9.58 14.26 9.23
C HIS A 60 8.07 14.32 8.91
N ARG A 61 7.63 13.63 7.84
CA ARG A 61 6.23 13.64 7.37
C ARG A 61 5.57 12.26 7.41
N CYS A 62 6.20 11.30 8.07
CA CYS A 62 5.71 9.93 8.17
C CYS A 62 6.31 9.25 9.42
N ASP A 63 5.64 8.23 9.95
CA ASP A 63 6.13 7.45 11.09
C ASP A 63 7.33 6.58 10.69
N GLN A 64 7.35 6.07 9.46
CA GLN A 64 8.42 5.23 8.91
C GLN A 64 8.68 5.53 7.44
N LEU A 65 9.95 5.38 7.05
CA LEU A 65 10.40 5.56 5.68
C LEU A 65 11.09 4.28 5.18
N ILE A 66 10.64 3.77 4.04
CA ILE A 66 11.34 2.72 3.29
C ILE A 66 11.98 3.36 2.06
N ASP A 67 13.30 3.49 2.08
CA ASP A 67 14.08 4.04 0.96
C ASP A 67 14.89 2.92 0.27
N PHE A 68 14.58 2.66 -1.01
CA PHE A 68 15.16 1.53 -1.75
C PHE A 68 16.64 1.70 -2.16
N LYS A 69 17.26 2.87 -1.94
CA LYS A 69 18.72 3.15 -2.11
C LYS A 69 19.41 2.47 -3.30
N GLY A 70 18.70 2.34 -4.42
CA GLY A 70 19.13 1.60 -5.60
C GLY A 70 19.55 2.52 -6.74
N ALA A 71 20.01 1.91 -7.84
CA ALA A 71 20.23 2.63 -9.09
C ALA A 71 18.92 3.27 -9.58
N PRO A 72 18.98 4.42 -10.28
CA PRO A 72 17.80 5.00 -10.92
C PRO A 72 17.18 4.00 -11.90
N VAL A 73 15.90 3.68 -11.69
CA VAL A 73 15.10 2.87 -12.61
C VAL A 73 13.92 3.68 -13.12
N PRO A 74 13.45 3.44 -14.36
CA PRO A 74 12.24 4.08 -14.86
C PRO A 74 11.05 3.78 -13.93
N GLU A 75 10.12 4.75 -13.83
CA GLU A 75 9.02 4.73 -12.86
C GLU A 75 8.23 3.42 -12.88
N ILE A 76 7.93 2.90 -14.08
CA ILE A 76 7.16 1.66 -14.24
C ILE A 76 7.82 0.44 -13.60
N PHE A 77 9.15 0.41 -13.50
CA PHE A 77 9.88 -0.72 -12.91
C PHE A 77 9.92 -0.66 -11.38
N LYS A 78 9.59 0.47 -10.76
CA LYS A 78 9.54 0.60 -9.29
C LYS A 78 8.43 -0.25 -8.69
N VAL A 79 7.38 -0.54 -9.47
CA VAL A 79 6.25 -1.38 -9.06
C VAL A 79 6.71 -2.76 -8.55
N PHE A 80 7.79 -3.31 -9.10
CA PHE A 80 8.30 -4.61 -8.67
C PHE A 80 8.80 -4.60 -7.22
N ASN A 81 9.51 -3.55 -6.82
CA ASN A 81 9.96 -3.40 -5.44
C ASN A 81 8.82 -2.97 -4.51
N TYR A 82 7.92 -2.10 -4.97
CA TYR A 82 6.74 -1.68 -4.21
C TYR A 82 5.82 -2.87 -3.91
N MET A 83 5.63 -3.77 -4.87
CA MET A 83 4.86 -5.00 -4.69
C MET A 83 5.47 -5.90 -3.59
N LEU A 84 6.80 -5.99 -3.51
CA LEU A 84 7.47 -6.77 -2.45
C LEU A 84 7.14 -6.23 -1.05
N VAL A 85 7.00 -4.91 -0.88
CA VAL A 85 6.58 -4.33 0.41
C VAL A 85 5.21 -4.87 0.83
N GLY A 86 4.23 -4.85 -0.09
CA GLY A 86 2.90 -5.37 0.17
C GLY A 86 2.86 -6.88 0.43
N GLN A 87 3.65 -7.65 -0.33
CA GLN A 87 3.75 -9.11 -0.16
C GLN A 87 4.38 -9.49 1.19
N ILE A 88 5.47 -8.82 1.55
CA ILE A 88 6.16 -9.05 2.83
C ILE A 88 5.27 -8.65 3.99
N PHE A 89 4.58 -7.50 3.90
CA PHE A 89 3.63 -7.07 4.92
C PHE A 89 2.51 -8.11 5.11
N GLY A 90 1.84 -8.53 4.03
CA GLY A 90 0.77 -9.52 4.12
C GLY A 90 1.23 -10.89 4.64
N LEU A 91 2.46 -11.31 4.31
CA LEU A 91 3.05 -12.54 4.84
C LEU A 91 3.25 -12.47 6.36
N PHE A 92 3.92 -11.42 6.84
CA PHE A 92 4.20 -11.28 8.26
C PHE A 92 2.95 -10.99 9.09
N ASP A 93 1.99 -10.24 8.56
CA ASP A 93 0.71 -9.98 9.20
C ASP A 93 -0.13 -11.26 9.35
N SER A 94 -0.14 -12.11 8.32
CA SER A 94 -0.78 -13.43 8.39
C SER A 94 -0.19 -14.29 9.51
N VAL A 95 1.15 -14.37 9.58
CA VAL A 95 1.84 -15.10 10.65
C VAL A 95 1.55 -14.49 12.03
N ALA A 96 1.58 -13.16 12.15
CA ALA A 96 1.30 -12.45 13.40
C ALA A 96 -0.14 -12.68 13.89
N CYS A 97 -1.10 -12.77 12.98
CA CYS A 97 -2.49 -13.08 13.26
C CYS A 97 -2.76 -14.58 13.52
N GLY A 98 -1.74 -15.45 13.47
CA GLY A 98 -1.89 -16.90 13.62
C GLY A 98 -2.59 -17.57 12.43
N VAL A 99 -2.65 -16.90 11.28
CA VAL A 99 -3.20 -17.40 10.03
C VAL A 99 -2.08 -18.10 9.25
N THR A 100 -2.39 -19.20 8.56
CA THR A 100 -1.41 -19.88 7.70
C THR A 100 -1.34 -19.17 6.35
N PRO A 101 -0.18 -18.60 5.93
CA PRO A 101 -0.07 -17.85 4.68
C PRO A 101 -0.44 -18.65 3.42
N ASP A 102 -0.16 -19.96 3.43
CA ASP A 102 -0.44 -20.85 2.29
C ASP A 102 -1.93 -21.14 2.10
N ASN A 103 -2.71 -21.07 3.18
CA ASN A 103 -4.15 -21.29 3.17
C ASN A 103 -4.85 -20.39 4.21
N PRO A 104 -4.98 -19.07 3.95
CA PRO A 104 -5.45 -18.12 4.95
C PRO A 104 -6.95 -18.24 5.27
N ARG A 105 -7.70 -19.03 4.50
CA ARG A 105 -9.13 -19.30 4.69
C ARG A 105 -9.40 -20.81 4.67
N PRO A 106 -9.09 -21.53 5.76
CA PRO A 106 -9.29 -22.98 5.83
C PRO A 106 -10.77 -23.37 5.81
N ASP A 107 -11.68 -22.44 6.13
CA ASP A 107 -13.14 -22.61 6.04
C ASP A 107 -13.65 -22.73 4.58
N GLY A 108 -12.80 -22.45 3.59
CA GLY A 108 -13.13 -22.56 2.18
C GLY A 108 -14.02 -21.44 1.64
N THR A 109 -14.24 -20.36 2.41
CA THR A 109 -14.99 -19.18 1.95
C THR A 109 -14.28 -18.46 0.80
N VAL A 110 -12.94 -18.48 0.80
CA VAL A 110 -12.07 -18.04 -0.29
C VAL A 110 -11.14 -19.19 -0.67
N ASN A 111 -10.95 -19.41 -1.97
CA ASN A 111 -10.15 -20.53 -2.47
C ASN A 111 -9.09 -20.02 -3.46
N ARG A 112 -7.93 -20.68 -3.48
CA ARG A 112 -6.86 -20.43 -4.46
C ARG A 112 -7.35 -20.51 -5.91
N VAL A 113 -8.22 -21.48 -6.19
CA VAL A 113 -8.94 -21.60 -7.46
C VAL A 113 -10.39 -21.26 -7.18
N VAL A 114 -10.95 -20.29 -7.92
CA VAL A 114 -12.32 -19.84 -7.73
C VAL A 114 -13.31 -21.02 -7.84
N LYS A 115 -14.27 -21.09 -6.93
CA LYS A 115 -15.34 -22.08 -6.90
C LYS A 115 -16.69 -21.37 -6.93
N GLY A 116 -17.73 -22.03 -7.44
CA GLY A 116 -19.10 -21.49 -7.45
C GLY A 116 -19.40 -20.48 -8.57
N VAL A 117 -18.54 -20.38 -9.59
CA VAL A 117 -18.78 -19.52 -10.75
C VAL A 117 -19.49 -20.31 -11.85
N THR A 118 -20.70 -19.89 -12.20
CA THR A 118 -21.44 -20.42 -13.35
C THR A 118 -21.15 -19.56 -14.58
N LEU A 119 -20.68 -20.20 -15.65
CA LEU A 119 -20.54 -19.54 -16.95
C LEU A 119 -21.86 -19.63 -17.70
N HIS A 120 -22.49 -18.48 -17.98
CA HIS A 120 -23.74 -18.41 -18.72
C HIS A 120 -23.47 -18.30 -20.23
N PRO A 121 -24.31 -18.91 -21.09
CA PRO A 121 -24.18 -18.77 -22.54
C PRO A 121 -24.30 -17.31 -22.99
N TYR A 122 -23.38 -16.87 -23.85
CA TYR A 122 -23.44 -15.56 -24.51
C TYR A 122 -23.85 -15.73 -25.97
N SER A 123 -24.92 -15.06 -26.37
CA SER A 123 -25.39 -14.98 -27.75
C SER A 123 -25.03 -13.60 -28.30
N LYS A 124 -24.26 -13.55 -29.39
CA LYS A 124 -23.89 -12.32 -30.10
C LYS A 124 -25.07 -11.74 -30.88
#